data_AF-A0A921BDG5-F1
#
_entry.id   AF-A0A921BDG5-F1
#
_cell.length_a   1.000
_cell.length_b   1.000
_cell.length_c   1.000
_cell.angle_alpha   90.00
_cell.angle_beta   90.00
_cell.angle_gamma   90.00
#
_symmetry.space_group_name_H-M   'P 1'
#
loop_
_entity.id
_entity.type
_entity.pdbx_description
1 polymer ?
#
loop_
_entity_poly.entity_id
_entity_poly.type
_entity_poly.pdbx_seq_one_letter_code
_entity_poly.pdbx_strand_id
1 'polypeptide(L)'
;MLDYIDLLLEEEVEEAQGFRHSAVKTDTRKSPSRRTQYSQERWVVNKLRALGSWYTRGSHGGSQLRIAINQAVTVSELTDVIKGHFFEGRPWS
;
A
#
# COMPACT_ATOMS: atom_id res chain seq x y z
N MET A 1 -1.84 1.55 10.29
CA MET A 1 -1.40 1.92 8.93
C MET A 1 -0.15 1.16 8.55
N LEU A 2 0.91 1.16 9.38
CA LEU A 2 2.11 0.35 9.15
C LEU A 2 1.79 -1.16 9.13
N ASP A 3 1.01 -1.66 10.10
CA ASP A 3 0.56 -3.06 10.10
C ASP A 3 -0.29 -3.42 8.87
N TYR A 4 -0.92 -2.41 8.23
CA TYR A 4 -1.66 -2.61 6.98
C TYR A 4 -0.72 -2.66 5.77
N ILE A 5 0.41 -1.97 5.81
CA ILE A 5 1.46 -2.11 4.79
C ILE A 5 2.06 -3.50 4.87
N ASP A 6 2.39 -3.96 6.08
CA ASP A 6 2.92 -5.30 6.31
C ASP A 6 1.91 -6.37 5.87
N LEU A 7 0.64 -6.22 6.24
CA LEU A 7 -0.43 -7.08 5.74
C LEU A 7 -0.51 -7.10 4.20
N LEU A 8 -0.39 -5.95 3.51
CA LEU A 8 -0.45 -5.91 2.04
C LEU A 8 0.78 -6.53 1.36
N LEU A 9 1.94 -6.48 2.02
CA LEU A 9 3.15 -7.15 1.56
C LEU A 9 3.05 -8.66 1.78
N GLU A 10 2.39 -9.08 2.87
CA GLU A 10 2.13 -10.49 3.23
C GLU A 10 0.92 -11.10 2.47
N GLU A 11 -0.10 -10.32 2.10
CA GLU A 11 -1.33 -10.80 1.45
C GLU A 11 -1.02 -11.47 0.10
N GLU A 12 0.07 -11.11 -0.60
CA GLU A 12 0.51 -11.84 -1.80
C GLU A 12 1.03 -13.26 -1.51
N VAL A 13 1.44 -13.56 -0.27
CA VAL A 13 1.85 -14.92 0.14
C VAL A 13 0.62 -15.82 0.31
N GLU A 14 -0.48 -15.27 0.81
CA GLU A 14 -1.71 -16.00 1.16
C GLU A 14 -2.82 -15.94 0.09
N GLU A 15 -2.86 -14.93 -0.80
CA GLU A 15 -3.82 -14.86 -1.92
C GLU A 15 -3.61 -16.00 -2.94
N ALA A 16 -2.37 -16.51 -3.03
CA ALA A 16 -2.04 -17.73 -3.77
C ALA A 16 -2.71 -19.00 -3.19
N GLN A 17 -3.12 -18.99 -1.91
CA GLN A 17 -3.80 -20.10 -1.24
C GLN A 17 -5.31 -19.84 -1.03
N GLY A 18 -5.73 -18.58 -0.81
CA GLY A 18 -7.07 -18.25 -0.31
C GLY A 18 -8.21 -18.14 -1.33
N PHE A 19 -7.93 -17.87 -2.62
CA PHE A 19 -9.00 -17.59 -3.60
C PHE A 19 -9.38 -18.76 -4.53
N ARG A 20 -8.85 -19.97 -4.28
CA ARG A 20 -9.14 -21.16 -5.12
C ARG A 20 -10.10 -22.16 -4.50
N HIS A 21 -11.08 -21.72 -3.72
CA HIS A 21 -12.25 -22.55 -3.42
C HIS A 21 -13.50 -22.02 -4.10
N SER A 22 -13.81 -22.68 -5.23
CA SER A 22 -15.12 -22.83 -5.88
C SER A 22 -15.64 -21.68 -6.76
N ALA A 23 -15.22 -21.70 -8.03
CA ALA A 23 -16.14 -21.60 -9.16
C ALA A 23 -15.52 -22.32 -10.37
N VAL A 24 -15.81 -23.62 -10.48
CA VAL A 24 -15.55 -24.40 -11.69
C VAL A 24 -16.47 -23.88 -12.81
N LYS A 25 -15.92 -23.14 -13.77
CA LYS A 25 -16.01 -23.40 -15.23
C LYS A 25 -15.51 -22.20 -16.06
N THR A 26 -14.51 -22.48 -16.88
CA THR A 26 -14.17 -21.78 -18.13
C THR A 26 -13.50 -20.41 -18.00
N ASP A 27 -12.17 -20.39 -17.90
CA ASP A 27 -11.30 -19.85 -18.96
C ASP A 27 -9.83 -20.18 -18.65
N THR A 28 -9.15 -20.79 -19.60
CA THR A 28 -7.76 -21.26 -19.50
C THR A 28 -6.74 -20.21 -19.94
N ARG A 29 -7.01 -18.90 -19.83
CA ARG A 29 -6.02 -17.86 -20.23
C ARG A 29 -5.95 -16.65 -19.29
N LYS A 30 -5.43 -16.90 -18.09
CA LYS A 30 -4.41 -16.08 -17.39
C LYS A 30 -4.29 -16.60 -15.98
N SER A 31 -3.30 -17.46 -15.72
CA SER A 31 -2.80 -17.57 -14.35
C SER A 31 -2.47 -16.15 -13.88
N PRO A 32 -2.86 -15.74 -12.66
CA PRO A 32 -2.31 -14.54 -12.06
C PRO A 32 -0.82 -14.83 -11.86
N SER A 33 -0.01 -14.45 -12.84
CA SER A 33 1.44 -14.53 -12.78
C SER A 33 1.87 -13.76 -11.56
N ARG A 34 2.62 -14.40 -10.65
CA ARG A 34 3.34 -13.75 -9.55
C ARG A 34 3.82 -12.39 -10.04
N ARG A 35 3.30 -11.31 -9.45
CA ARG A 35 3.77 -9.97 -9.75
C ARG A 35 5.26 -9.96 -9.47
N THR A 36 6.04 -9.36 -10.36
CA THR A 36 7.43 -9.06 -10.02
C THR A 36 7.42 -8.15 -8.78
N GLN A 37 8.43 -8.21 -7.92
CA GLN A 37 8.53 -7.34 -6.74
C GLN A 37 8.26 -5.88 -7.07
N TYR A 38 8.72 -5.42 -8.24
CA TYR A 38 8.47 -4.07 -8.75
C TYR A 38 6.99 -3.76 -9.01
N SER A 39 6.22 -4.72 -9.52
CA SER A 39 4.78 -4.57 -9.74
C SER A 39 3.96 -4.70 -8.45
N GLN A 40 4.44 -5.46 -7.47
CA GLN A 40 3.86 -5.56 -6.13
C GLN A 40 4.06 -4.24 -5.37
N GLU A 41 5.28 -3.72 -5.33
CA GLU A 41 5.61 -2.46 -4.65
C GLU A 41 4.77 -1.30 -5.18
N ARG A 42 4.67 -1.18 -6.51
CA ARG A 42 3.81 -0.18 -7.16
C ARG A 42 2.33 -0.34 -6.81
N TRP A 43 1.84 -1.58 -6.67
CA TRP A 43 0.47 -1.82 -6.26
C TRP A 43 0.22 -1.36 -4.82
N VAL A 44 1.14 -1.67 -3.90
CA VAL A 44 1.07 -1.22 -2.49
C VAL A 44 1.11 0.32 -2.41
N VAL A 45 2.06 0.96 -3.11
CA VAL A 45 2.16 2.43 -3.18
C VAL A 45 0.86 3.07 -3.66
N ASN A 46 0.29 2.56 -4.76
CA ASN A 46 -0.97 3.08 -5.30
C ASN A 46 -2.14 2.89 -4.32
N LYS A 47 -2.20 1.75 -3.63
CA LYS A 47 -3.25 1.47 -2.64
C LYS A 47 -3.15 2.44 -1.46
N LEU A 48 -1.93 2.71 -0.97
CA LEU A 48 -1.69 3.66 0.11
C LEU A 48 -1.98 5.11 -0.30
N ARG A 49 -1.67 5.52 -1.53
CA ARG A 49 -2.04 6.85 -2.05
C ARG A 49 -3.56 7.05 -2.08
N ALA A 50 -4.30 6.04 -2.53
CA ALA A 50 -5.77 6.08 -2.55
C ALA A 50 -6.35 6.22 -1.13
N LEU A 51 -5.76 5.53 -0.16
CA LEU A 51 -6.19 5.57 1.24
C LEU A 51 -5.70 6.80 2.00
N GLY A 52 -4.61 7.44 1.55
CA GLY A 52 -4.02 8.61 2.18
C GLY A 52 -5.04 9.71 2.44
N SER A 53 -5.97 9.95 1.50
CA SER A 53 -7.02 10.97 1.69
C SER A 53 -7.96 10.70 2.87
N TRP A 54 -8.16 9.43 3.25
CA TRP A 54 -8.99 9.06 4.40
C TRP A 54 -8.19 9.11 5.70
N TYR A 55 -6.95 8.64 5.69
CA TYR A 55 -6.10 8.58 6.88
C TYR A 55 -5.54 9.94 7.31
N THR A 56 -5.34 10.88 6.39
CA THR A 56 -4.87 12.23 6.72
C THR A 56 -5.99 13.21 7.06
N ARG A 57 -7.25 12.75 7.02
CA ARG A 57 -8.40 13.60 7.32
C ARG A 57 -8.43 13.92 8.81
N GLY A 58 -8.39 15.21 9.15
CA GLY A 58 -8.45 15.68 10.53
C GLY A 58 -7.12 15.66 11.27
N SER A 59 -6.01 15.26 10.62
CA SER A 59 -4.67 15.40 11.22
C SER A 59 -4.14 16.83 11.05
N HIS A 60 -3.46 17.34 12.08
CA HIS A 60 -2.75 18.62 12.00
C HIS A 60 -1.62 18.49 10.96
N GLY A 61 -1.62 19.30 9.90
CA GLY A 61 -0.68 19.15 8.78
C GLY A 61 -1.04 18.07 7.76
N GLY A 62 -2.29 17.57 7.75
CA GLY A 62 -2.74 16.52 6.83
C GLY A 62 -2.61 16.85 5.33
N SER A 63 -2.58 18.14 4.96
CA SER A 63 -2.31 18.58 3.59
C SER A 63 -0.87 18.26 3.15
N GLN A 64 0.11 18.54 4.02
CA GLN A 64 1.53 18.26 3.78
C GLN A 64 1.79 16.76 3.77
N LEU A 65 1.18 16.02 4.70
CA LEU A 65 1.24 14.55 4.71
C LEU A 65 0.71 13.95 3.40
N ARG A 66 -0.41 14.46 2.90
CA ARG A 66 -0.98 14.00 1.63
C ARG A 66 -0.06 14.29 0.43
N ILE A 67 0.60 15.44 0.40
CA ILE A 67 1.57 15.77 -0.64
C ILE A 67 2.73 14.77 -0.61
N ALA A 68 3.31 14.53 0.58
CA ALA A 68 4.42 13.60 0.74
C ALA A 68 4.05 12.15 0.37
N ILE A 69 2.87 11.68 0.78
CA ILE A 69 2.34 10.35 0.37
C ILE A 69 2.18 10.24 -1.15
N ASN A 70 1.70 11.29 -1.81
CA ASN A 70 1.52 11.30 -3.26
C ASN A 70 2.84 11.36 -4.03
N GLN A 71 3.91 11.89 -3.42
CA GLN A 71 5.24 11.96 -4.03
C GLN A 71 6.06 10.68 -3.85
N ALA A 72 5.87 9.95 -2.74
CA ALA A 72 6.59 8.70 -2.47
C ALA A 72 6.40 7.66 -3.58
N VAL A 73 7.48 7.13 -4.13
CA VAL A 73 7.50 6.16 -5.25
C VAL A 73 7.80 4.73 -4.81
N THR A 74 8.33 4.55 -3.60
CA THR A 74 8.61 3.24 -2.99
C THR A 74 7.79 3.02 -1.72
N VAL A 75 7.66 1.77 -1.29
CA VAL A 75 7.02 1.45 0.00
C VAL A 75 7.86 1.95 1.18
N SER A 76 9.18 1.93 1.05
CA SER A 76 10.09 2.48 2.07
C SER A 76 9.87 3.97 2.29
N GLU A 77 9.87 4.76 1.20
CA GLU A 77 9.61 6.21 1.29
C GLU A 77 8.25 6.52 1.92
N LEU A 78 7.21 5.75 1.54
CA LEU A 78 5.87 5.90 2.09
C LEU A 78 5.86 5.62 3.61
N THR A 79 6.58 4.59 4.02
CA THR A 79 6.75 4.22 5.43
C THR A 79 7.47 5.30 6.22
N ASP A 80 8.55 5.88 5.66
CA ASP A 80 9.32 6.95 6.29
C ASP A 80 8.48 8.22 6.45
N VAL A 81 7.68 8.58 5.44
CA VAL A 81 6.73 9.71 5.52
C VAL A 81 5.71 9.52 6.64
N ILE A 82 5.12 8.33 6.74
CA ILE A 82 4.12 8.00 7.78
C ILE A 82 4.79 8.04 9.17
N LYS A 83 5.97 7.43 9.32
CA LYS A 83 6.74 7.43 10.57
C LYS A 83 7.09 8.84 11.02
N GLY A 84 7.64 9.64 10.10
CA GLY A 84 8.02 11.02 10.36
C GLY A 84 6.88 11.88 10.89
N HIS A 85 5.68 11.74 10.30
CA HIS A 85 4.53 12.55 10.71
C HIS A 85 3.89 12.11 12.03
N PHE A 86 3.60 10.81 12.17
CA PHE A 86 2.80 10.32 13.29
C PHE A 86 3.62 9.99 14.54
N PHE A 87 4.92 9.69 14.39
CA PHE A 87 5.75 9.18 15.49
C PHE A 87 6.91 10.10 15.83
N GLU A 88 7.48 10.81 14.86
CA GLU A 88 8.64 11.70 15.07
C GLU A 88 8.25 13.18 15.20
N GLY A 89 7.00 13.55 14.90
CA GLY A 89 6.55 14.94 14.90
C GLY A 89 7.33 15.83 13.93
N ARG A 90 7.89 15.24 12.87
CA ARG A 90 8.81 15.92 11.96
C ARG A 90 8.09 17.08 11.26
N PRO A 91 8.57 18.33 11.41
CA PRO A 91 8.01 19.45 10.68
C PRO A 91 8.37 19.34 9.19
N TRP A 92 7.44 19.75 8.34
CA TRP A 92 7.61 19.76 6.90
C TRP A 92 8.48 20.97 6.49
N SER A 93 9.67 20.72 5.94
CA SER A 93 10.60 21.74 5.44
C SER A 93 10.41 22.02 3.95
#